data_AF-A0A1I1PBM2-F1
#
_entry.id   AF-A0A1I1PBM2-F1
#
_cell.length_a   1.000
_cell.length_b   1.000
_cell.length_c   1.000
_cell.angle_alpha   90.00
_cell.angle_beta   90.00
_cell.angle_gamma   90.00
#
_symmetry.space_group_name_H-M   'P 1'
#
loop_
_entity.id
_entity.type
_entity.pdbx_description
1 polymer ?
#
loop_
_entity_poly.entity_id
_entity_poly.type
_entity_poly.pdbx_seq_one_letter_code
_entity_poly.pdbx_strand_id
1 'polypeptide(L)'
;MKQLKAIILSVVAFSSLLLVGGCQTTDKQTGDKTGATETTKDVREIAWNSLSDSQKKEVIGGWKDAQVSKAVADTNGFALKDRSFEGKEVTQVVFRSTKSSLLGDIIQLVDEESGKVVGAGLRE
;
A
#
# COMPACT_ATOMS: atom_id res chain seq x y z
N MET A 1 34.76 -41.20 -20.28
CA MET A 1 34.41 -40.13 -21.24
C MET A 1 34.39 -38.81 -20.50
N LYS A 2 35.22 -37.86 -20.96
CA LYS A 2 35.01 -36.39 -20.94
C LYS A 2 34.87 -35.75 -19.52
N GLN A 3 35.89 -35.04 -19.02
CA GLN A 3 36.17 -33.60 -19.22
C GLN A 3 34.91 -32.75 -18.87
N LEU A 4 34.89 -31.67 -18.10
CA LEU A 4 35.85 -30.60 -17.86
C LEU A 4 35.28 -29.66 -16.78
N LYS A 5 36.20 -28.91 -16.17
CA LYS A 5 36.12 -27.80 -15.22
C LYS A 5 34.97 -26.77 -15.41
N ALA A 6 34.59 -26.12 -14.31
CA ALA A 6 34.35 -24.67 -14.30
C ALA A 6 34.81 -24.06 -12.96
N ILE A 7 35.87 -23.27 -13.06
CA ILE A 7 36.44 -22.38 -12.04
C ILE A 7 35.72 -21.04 -12.18
N ILE A 8 35.27 -20.43 -11.08
CA ILE A 8 35.01 -18.98 -11.06
C ILE A 8 35.71 -18.38 -9.85
N LEU A 9 36.92 -17.91 -10.14
CA LEU A 9 37.71 -16.98 -9.35
C LEU A 9 37.26 -15.59 -9.81
N SER A 10 36.66 -14.79 -8.94
CA SER A 10 36.39 -13.38 -9.22
C SER A 10 36.93 -12.53 -8.09
N VAL A 11 38.18 -12.11 -8.27
CA VAL A 11 38.78 -10.97 -7.60
C VAL A 11 38.86 -9.88 -8.66
N VAL A 12 38.05 -8.83 -8.51
CA VAL A 12 38.35 -7.54 -9.12
C VAL A 12 38.03 -6.46 -8.10
N ALA A 13 39.07 -6.09 -7.35
CA ALA A 13 39.18 -4.77 -6.75
C ALA A 13 39.53 -3.79 -7.88
N PHE A 14 38.78 -2.70 -8.04
CA PHE A 14 39.25 -1.54 -8.80
C PHE A 14 38.62 -0.24 -8.29
N SER A 15 39.52 0.64 -7.86
CA SER A 15 39.49 2.10 -7.97
C SER A 15 38.41 2.91 -7.26
N SER A 16 38.79 3.38 -6.07
CA SER A 16 39.07 4.79 -5.79
C SER A 16 38.53 5.86 -6.75
N LEU A 17 37.73 6.74 -6.15
CA LEU A 17 37.90 8.21 -6.14
C LEU A 17 37.75 8.96 -7.47
N LEU A 18 36.58 9.57 -7.69
CA LEU A 18 36.49 10.91 -8.28
C LEU A 18 35.41 11.73 -7.57
N LEU A 19 35.89 12.71 -6.80
CA LEU A 19 35.17 13.93 -6.45
C LEU A 19 35.00 14.77 -7.72
N VAL A 20 33.77 15.14 -8.07
CA VAL A 20 33.50 16.35 -8.84
C VAL A 20 32.30 17.04 -8.20
N GLY A 21 32.56 18.21 -7.64
CA GLY A 21 31.53 19.11 -7.15
C GLY A 21 30.74 19.76 -8.29
N GLY A 22 29.52 20.18 -7.96
CA GLY A 22 28.66 20.93 -8.87
C GLY A 22 27.34 21.31 -8.24
N CYS A 23 27.37 22.28 -7.32
CA CYS A 23 26.17 23.08 -7.05
C CYS A 23 25.91 23.95 -8.27
N GLN A 24 24.79 23.73 -8.95
CA GLN A 24 24.16 24.75 -9.78
C GLN A 24 22.68 24.82 -9.42
N THR A 25 22.26 25.99 -8.93
CA THR A 25 20.88 26.46 -8.92
C THR A 25 20.36 26.57 -10.34
N THR A 26 19.22 25.93 -10.64
CA THR A 26 18.18 26.44 -11.56
C THR A 26 16.91 25.61 -11.34
N ASP A 27 15.86 26.28 -10.85
CA ASP A 27 14.48 25.84 -10.90
C ASP A 27 14.10 25.40 -12.32
N LYS A 28 13.85 24.10 -12.49
CA LYS A 28 12.92 23.55 -13.48
C LYS A 28 12.71 22.06 -13.20
N GLN A 29 11.77 21.74 -12.32
CA GLN A 29 11.23 20.37 -12.25
C GLN A 29 10.01 20.28 -13.18
N THR A 30 10.31 20.07 -14.46
CA THR A 30 9.42 19.33 -15.36
C THR A 30 9.63 17.85 -15.07
N GLY A 31 8.54 17.17 -14.70
CA GLY A 31 8.33 15.73 -14.94
C GLY A 31 9.42 14.80 -14.42
N ASP A 32 9.49 14.61 -13.11
CA ASP A 32 10.24 13.51 -12.53
C ASP A 32 9.39 12.22 -12.57
N LYS A 33 9.52 11.45 -13.66
CA LYS A 33 9.30 10.00 -13.60
C LYS A 33 10.53 9.39 -12.92
N THR A 34 10.67 9.66 -11.63
CA THR A 34 11.52 8.84 -10.77
C THR A 34 10.82 7.48 -10.72
N GLY A 35 11.45 6.48 -11.34
CA GLY A 35 11.14 5.08 -11.12
C GLY A 35 11.39 4.74 -9.66
N ALA A 36 10.44 5.11 -8.80
CA ALA A 36 10.33 4.52 -7.49
C ALA A 36 10.16 3.03 -7.72
N THR A 37 11.04 2.24 -7.13
CA THR A 37 10.71 0.85 -6.87
C THR A 37 9.51 0.91 -5.92
N GLU A 38 8.31 0.94 -6.51
CA GLU A 38 7.03 0.90 -5.83
C GLU A 38 7.02 -0.41 -5.03
N THR A 39 7.53 -0.35 -3.81
CA THR A 39 7.15 -1.33 -2.80
C THR A 39 5.66 -1.10 -2.61
N THR A 40 4.85 -1.87 -3.33
CA THR A 40 3.40 -1.83 -3.24
C THR A 40 3.05 -1.95 -1.76
N LYS A 41 2.56 -0.86 -1.19
CA LYS A 41 2.26 -0.79 0.24
C LYS A 41 1.16 -1.80 0.54
N ASP A 42 1.32 -2.59 1.61
CA ASP A 42 0.33 -3.59 1.98
C ASP A 42 -1.04 -2.93 2.13
N VAL A 43 -2.07 -3.50 1.49
CA VAL A 43 -3.43 -2.95 1.47
C VAL A 43 -3.98 -2.72 2.87
N ARG A 44 -3.59 -3.55 3.84
CA ARG A 44 -3.96 -3.40 5.25
C ARG A 44 -3.31 -2.19 5.88
N GLU A 45 -2.08 -1.87 5.51
CA GLU A 45 -1.38 -0.68 6.00
C GLU A 45 -1.97 0.60 5.38
N ILE A 46 -2.37 0.56 4.10
CA ILE A 46 -3.10 1.66 3.44
C ILE A 46 -4.40 1.93 4.20
N ALA A 47 -5.22 0.89 4.41
CA ALA A 47 -6.49 0.99 5.12
C ALA A 47 -6.31 1.40 6.59
N TRP A 48 -5.28 0.92 7.28
CA TRP A 48 -4.99 1.30 8.66
C TRP A 48 -4.66 2.79 8.79
N ASN A 49 -3.88 3.31 7.85
CA ASN A 49 -3.48 4.71 7.86
C ASN A 49 -4.62 5.67 7.54
N SER A 50 -5.72 5.19 6.91
CA SER A 50 -6.92 6.00 6.70
C SER A 50 -7.87 6.04 7.89
N LEU A 51 -7.65 5.20 8.92
CA LEU A 51 -8.48 5.20 10.13
C LEU A 51 -8.18 6.42 11.00
N SER A 52 -9.22 6.99 11.60
CA SER A 52 -9.06 7.99 12.66
C SER A 52 -8.42 7.38 13.92
N ASP A 53 -7.87 8.23 14.79
CA ASP A 53 -7.31 7.76 16.06
C ASP A 53 -8.36 7.10 16.97
N SER A 54 -9.63 7.53 16.89
CA SER A 54 -10.73 6.87 17.60
C SER A 54 -10.99 5.48 17.05
N GLN A 55 -11.03 5.31 15.74
CA GLN A 55 -11.18 4.02 15.08
C GLN A 55 -10.02 3.07 15.40
N LYS A 56 -8.77 3.56 15.38
CA LYS A 56 -7.59 2.74 15.74
C LYS A 56 -7.65 2.21 17.17
N LYS A 57 -8.18 2.99 18.12
CA LYS A 57 -8.39 2.55 19.52
C LYS A 57 -9.43 1.45 19.67
N GLU A 58 -10.34 1.32 18.70
CA GLU A 58 -11.35 0.26 18.68
C GLU A 58 -10.82 -1.05 18.10
N VAL A 59 -9.71 -1.03 17.34
CA VAL A 59 -9.22 -2.24 16.68
C VAL A 59 -8.68 -3.23 17.71
N ILE A 60 -9.15 -4.47 17.62
CA ILE A 60 -8.60 -5.60 18.36
C ILE A 60 -7.40 -6.13 17.58
N GLY A 61 -6.20 -5.97 18.14
CA GLY A 61 -4.94 -6.33 17.48
C GLY A 61 -4.31 -5.15 16.73
N GLY A 62 -3.53 -5.44 15.70
CA GLY A 62 -2.90 -4.46 14.84
C GLY A 62 -3.35 -4.58 13.39
N TRP A 63 -2.79 -3.72 12.53
CA TRP A 63 -3.17 -3.69 11.12
C TRP A 63 -2.92 -5.01 10.37
N LYS A 64 -1.91 -5.78 10.79
CA LYS A 64 -1.57 -7.07 10.18
C LYS A 64 -2.62 -8.15 10.42
N ASP A 65 -3.46 -7.98 11.44
CA ASP A 65 -4.52 -8.92 11.83
C ASP A 65 -5.83 -8.69 11.05
N ALA A 66 -5.88 -7.66 10.20
CA ALA A 66 -7.04 -7.36 9.39
C ALA A 66 -7.32 -8.46 8.37
N GLN A 67 -8.61 -8.76 8.17
CA GLN A 67 -9.06 -9.67 7.12
C GLN A 67 -9.11 -8.93 5.78
N VAL A 68 -8.71 -9.61 4.71
CA VAL A 68 -8.67 -9.07 3.36
C VAL A 68 -9.48 -9.96 2.44
N SER A 69 -10.42 -9.38 1.70
CA SER A 69 -11.23 -10.06 0.69
C SER A 69 -11.53 -9.13 -0.49
N LYS A 70 -12.04 -9.66 -1.60
CA LYS A 70 -12.61 -8.84 -2.69
C LYS A 70 -14.07 -8.51 -2.40
N ALA A 71 -14.54 -7.35 -2.84
CA ALA A 71 -15.92 -6.91 -2.74
C ALA A 71 -16.28 -5.99 -3.91
N VAL A 72 -17.57 -5.95 -4.27
CA VAL A 72 -18.10 -4.96 -5.20
C VAL A 72 -18.40 -3.68 -4.42
N ALA A 73 -17.84 -2.55 -4.85
CA ALA A 73 -18.15 -1.25 -4.29
C ALA A 73 -19.56 -0.82 -4.70
N ASP A 74 -20.53 -1.03 -3.82
CA ASP A 74 -21.94 -0.70 -4.02
C ASP A 74 -22.43 0.27 -2.94
N THR A 75 -23.21 1.27 -3.32
CA THR A 75 -23.68 2.32 -2.39
C THR A 75 -24.73 1.83 -1.39
N ASN A 76 -25.35 0.67 -1.61
CA ASN A 76 -26.26 0.10 -0.61
C ASN A 76 -25.52 -0.49 0.61
N GLY A 77 -24.28 -0.94 0.42
CA GLY A 77 -23.46 -1.55 1.49
C GLY A 77 -22.35 -0.65 2.03
N PHE A 78 -21.95 0.38 1.27
CA PHE A 78 -20.75 1.16 1.55
C PHE A 78 -20.96 2.66 1.33
N ALA A 79 -20.30 3.47 2.15
CA ALA A 79 -20.10 4.89 1.90
C ALA A 79 -18.90 5.06 0.96
N LEU A 80 -19.15 5.30 -0.33
CA LEU A 80 -18.10 5.53 -1.32
C LEU A 80 -17.57 6.97 -1.20
N LYS A 81 -16.25 7.09 -1.02
CA LYS A 81 -15.50 8.36 -1.10
C LYS A 81 -15.29 8.79 -2.55
N ASP A 82 -15.12 7.82 -3.44
CA ASP A 82 -15.01 8.02 -4.88
C ASP A 82 -16.11 7.22 -5.59
N ARG A 83 -17.13 7.92 -6.11
CA ARG A 83 -18.27 7.29 -6.80
C ARG A 83 -17.90 6.68 -8.15
N SER A 84 -16.73 6.98 -8.71
CA SER A 84 -16.27 6.33 -9.95
C SER A 84 -15.96 4.84 -9.76
N PHE A 85 -15.90 4.36 -8.51
CA PHE A 85 -15.74 2.96 -8.16
C PHE A 85 -17.05 2.20 -8.00
N GLU A 86 -18.21 2.85 -8.12
CA GLU A 86 -19.49 2.15 -8.01
C GLU A 86 -19.62 1.03 -9.05
N GLY A 87 -19.97 -0.17 -8.59
CA GLY A 87 -20.05 -1.39 -9.39
C GLY A 87 -18.71 -2.05 -9.72
N LYS A 88 -17.57 -1.49 -9.29
CA LYS A 88 -16.24 -2.09 -9.52
C LYS A 88 -15.84 -3.03 -8.38
N GLU A 89 -15.06 -4.04 -8.72
CA GLU A 89 -14.39 -4.88 -7.72
C GLU A 89 -13.23 -4.11 -7.08
N VAL A 90 -13.16 -4.14 -5.76
CA VAL A 90 -12.14 -3.50 -4.94
C VAL A 90 -11.74 -4.45 -3.80
N THR A 91 -10.68 -4.10 -3.08
CA THR A 91 -10.24 -4.87 -1.93
C THR A 91 -10.87 -4.34 -0.66
N GLN A 92 -11.61 -5.20 0.02
CA GLN A 92 -12.17 -4.94 1.33
C GLN A 92 -11.18 -5.34 2.42
N VAL A 93 -10.88 -4.40 3.31
CA VAL A 93 -10.09 -4.63 4.52
C VAL A 93 -10.98 -4.47 5.73
N VAL A 94 -11.05 -5.52 6.56
CA VAL A 94 -11.89 -5.57 7.75
C VAL A 94 -11.04 -5.67 9.01
N PHE A 95 -11.13 -4.67 9.88
CA PHE A 95 -10.52 -4.67 11.20
C PHE A 95 -11.57 -5.02 12.25
N ARG A 96 -11.32 -6.07 13.04
CA ARG A 96 -12.18 -6.42 14.18
C ARG A 96 -12.22 -5.28 15.17
N SER A 97 -13.42 -4.91 15.61
CA SER A 97 -13.64 -3.79 16.53
C SER A 97 -14.11 -4.27 17.91
N THR A 98 -13.65 -3.63 18.99
CA THR A 98 -14.21 -3.79 20.33
C THR A 98 -15.68 -3.36 20.41
N LYS A 99 -16.15 -2.57 19.44
CA LYS A 99 -17.56 -2.15 19.29
C LYS A 99 -18.34 -2.95 18.25
N SER A 100 -17.82 -4.09 17.82
CA SER A 100 -18.43 -4.88 16.73
C SER A 100 -19.89 -5.25 16.97
N SER A 101 -20.27 -5.55 18.22
CA SER A 101 -21.66 -5.88 18.57
C SER A 101 -22.66 -4.73 18.41
N LEU A 102 -22.19 -3.47 18.45
CA LEU A 102 -23.04 -2.28 18.34
C LEU A 102 -22.95 -1.64 16.94
N LEU A 103 -21.72 -1.58 16.41
CA LEU A 103 -21.39 -0.79 15.23
C LEU A 103 -20.84 -1.63 14.07
N GLY A 104 -20.65 -2.93 14.25
CA GLY A 104 -19.94 -3.78 13.30
C GLY A 104 -18.42 -3.61 13.32
N ASP A 105 -17.71 -4.34 12.45
CA ASP A 105 -16.26 -4.21 12.27
C ASP A 105 -15.90 -3.00 11.40
N ILE A 106 -14.66 -2.52 11.48
CA ILE A 106 -14.24 -1.32 10.71
C ILE A 106 -13.86 -1.80 9.32
N ILE A 107 -14.59 -1.33 8.31
CA ILE A 107 -14.38 -1.75 6.92
C ILE A 107 -13.85 -0.57 6.11
N GLN A 108 -12.77 -0.80 5.36
CA GLN A 108 -12.27 0.12 4.33
C GLN A 108 -12.26 -0.59 2.97
N LEU A 109 -12.64 0.13 1.92
CA LEU A 109 -12.49 -0.31 0.54
C LEU A 109 -11.26 0.35 -0.06
N VAL A 110 -10.36 -0.45 -0.61
CA VAL A 110 -9.09 -0.02 -1.16
C VAL A 110 -8.99 -0.45 -2.62
N ASP A 111 -8.67 0.50 -3.47
CA ASP A 111 -8.18 0.23 -4.81
C ASP A 111 -6.67 -0.06 -4.72
N GLU A 112 -6.28 -1.32 -4.97
CA GLU A 112 -4.89 -1.75 -4.90
C GLU A 112 -4.03 -1.12 -6.00
N GLU A 113 -4.60 -0.83 -7.18
CA GLU A 113 -3.85 -0.27 -8.31
C GLU A 113 -3.38 1.15 -8.01
N SER A 114 -4.26 2.01 -7.48
CA SER A 114 -3.89 3.37 -7.09
C SER A 114 -3.41 3.51 -5.65
N GLY A 115 -3.53 2.47 -4.83
CA GLY A 115 -3.21 2.49 -3.41
C GLY A 115 -4.12 3.44 -2.59
N LYS A 116 -5.36 3.66 -3.04
CA LYS A 116 -6.29 4.63 -2.44
C LYS A 116 -7.45 3.96 -1.74
N VAL A 117 -7.90 4.58 -0.65
CA VAL A 117 -9.14 4.20 0.02
C VAL A 117 -10.31 4.88 -0.68
N VAL A 118 -11.15 4.09 -1.35
CA VAL A 118 -12.25 4.54 -2.21
C VAL A 118 -13.61 4.49 -1.52
N GLY A 119 -13.70 3.86 -0.35
CA GLY A 119 -14.93 3.79 0.43
C GLY A 119 -14.73 3.18 1.82
N ALA A 120 -15.81 3.10 2.58
CA ALA A 120 -15.85 2.49 3.90
C ALA A 120 -17.20 1.80 4.15
N GLY A 121 -17.23 0.86 5.10
CA GLY A 121 -18.49 0.29 5.58
C GLY A 121 -19.34 1.33 6.32
N LEU A 122 -20.66 1.17 6.23
CA LEU A 122 -21.62 2.03 6.93
C LEU A 122 -21.59 1.76 8.44
N ARG A 123 -21.39 2.80 9.25
CA ARG A 123 -21.39 2.76 10.73
C ARG A 123 -21.91 4.11 11.25
N GLU A 124 -22.77 4.08 12.26
CA GLU A 124 -23.43 5.26 12.86
C GLU A 124 -23.03 5.44 14.34
#